data_AF-A0A957EX01-F1
#
_entry.id   AF-A0A957EX01-F1
#
_cell.length_a   1.000
_cell.length_b   1.000
_cell.length_c   1.000
_cell.angle_alpha   90.00
_cell.angle_beta   90.00
_cell.angle_gamma   90.00
#
_symmetry.space_group_name_H-M   'P 1'
#
loop_
_entity.id
_entity.type
_entity.pdbx_description
1 polymer ?
#
loop_
_entity_poly.entity_id
_entity_poly.type
_entity_poly.pdbx_seq_one_letter_code
_entity_poly.pdbx_strand_id
1 'polypeptide(L)'
;MTTAEEKKRLRSLHKQAAEMLMDDSRLWDGLNDEQAGQLLKWGVAQMKRLLPQGVNLSEDEVEAWLDKQVTAVGNMMTEVKELTPELAKLDAASLKNRVNGLLDNLQTLTGEAVKGREQNWLRMEWTKWDATEAFRQLLLMLGFDLDNEDA
;
A
#
# COMPACT_ATOMS: atom_id res chain seq x y z
N MET A 1 -23.11 -11.70 11.80
CA MET A 1 -23.77 -11.32 10.54
C MET A 1 -23.77 -9.81 10.48
N THR A 2 -23.12 -9.20 9.48
CA THR A 2 -23.19 -7.73 9.30
C THR A 2 -24.60 -7.31 8.90
N THR A 3 -25.14 -6.28 9.55
CA THR A 3 -26.46 -5.72 9.28
C THR A 3 -26.52 -5.03 7.92
N ALA A 4 -27.72 -4.77 7.40
CA ALA A 4 -27.89 -4.05 6.13
C ALA A 4 -27.31 -2.62 6.21
N GLU A 5 -27.39 -1.99 7.37
CA GLU A 5 -26.87 -0.65 7.65
C GLU A 5 -25.34 -0.65 7.69
N GLU A 6 -24.72 -1.61 8.37
CA GLU A 6 -23.26 -1.79 8.38
C GLU A 6 -22.72 -2.01 6.97
N LYS A 7 -23.40 -2.82 6.14
CA LYS A 7 -23.03 -3.02 4.74
C LYS A 7 -23.16 -1.75 3.90
N LYS A 8 -24.15 -0.89 4.18
CA LYS A 8 -24.30 0.40 3.51
C LYS A 8 -23.17 1.35 3.92
N ARG A 9 -22.87 1.40 5.22
CA ARG A 9 -21.78 2.22 5.77
C ARG A 9 -20.42 1.81 5.21
N LEU A 10 -20.11 0.52 5.24
CA LEU A 10 -18.89 -0.04 4.62
C LEU A 10 -18.73 0.35 3.15
N ARG A 11 -19.80 0.25 2.36
CA ARG A 11 -19.76 0.67 0.95
C ARG A 11 -19.49 2.16 0.78
N SER A 12 -20.07 3.01 1.64
CA SER A 12 -19.79 4.45 1.63
C SER A 12 -18.33 4.73 1.96
N LEU A 13 -17.79 4.08 2.99
CA LEU A 13 -16.39 4.23 3.40
C LEU A 13 -15.43 3.74 2.32
N HIS A 14 -15.72 2.61 1.67
CA HIS A 14 -14.94 2.12 0.53
C HIS A 14 -14.88 3.14 -0.60
N LYS A 15 -16.04 3.71 -0.95
CA LYS A 15 -16.13 4.69 -2.02
C LYS A 15 -15.31 5.94 -1.69
N GLN A 16 -15.48 6.50 -0.49
CA GLN A 16 -14.74 7.69 -0.05
C GLN A 16 -13.23 7.44 -0.01
N ALA A 17 -12.78 6.32 0.57
CA ALA A 17 -11.37 5.94 0.59
C ALA A 17 -10.77 5.84 -0.82
N ALA A 18 -11.49 5.19 -1.73
CA ALA A 18 -11.02 5.02 -3.11
C ALA A 18 -10.97 6.36 -3.84
N GLU A 19 -11.98 7.22 -3.69
CA GLU A 19 -12.00 8.56 -4.28
C GLU A 19 -10.82 9.41 -3.76
N MET A 20 -10.58 9.42 -2.45
CA MET A 20 -9.45 10.15 -1.87
C MET A 20 -8.09 9.68 -2.39
N LEU A 21 -7.92 8.36 -2.57
CA LEU A 21 -6.71 7.83 -3.19
C LEU A 21 -6.63 8.25 -4.65
N MET A 22 -7.68 8.04 -5.46
CA MET A 22 -7.71 8.32 -6.90
C MET A 22 -7.60 9.81 -7.27
N ASP A 23 -8.01 10.71 -6.38
CA ASP A 23 -7.92 12.15 -6.60
C ASP A 23 -6.49 12.69 -6.41
N ASP A 24 -5.62 11.98 -5.70
CA ASP A 24 -4.22 12.38 -5.49
C ASP A 24 -3.25 11.73 -6.46
N SER A 25 -3.21 12.26 -7.69
CA SER A 25 -2.29 11.80 -8.74
C SER A 25 -0.81 11.76 -8.35
N ARG A 26 -0.39 12.53 -7.33
CA ARG A 26 1.01 12.52 -6.85
C ARG A 26 1.42 11.18 -6.27
N LEU A 27 0.46 10.33 -5.88
CA LEU A 27 0.71 9.01 -5.33
C LEU A 27 1.23 8.00 -6.38
N TRP A 28 1.01 8.25 -7.67
CA TRP A 28 1.46 7.38 -8.77
C TRP A 28 2.04 8.12 -9.97
N ASP A 29 2.24 9.44 -9.91
CA ASP A 29 2.95 10.16 -10.96
C ASP A 29 4.35 9.56 -11.19
N GLY A 30 4.81 9.53 -12.44
CA GLY A 30 6.13 8.99 -12.79
C GLY A 30 6.19 7.46 -12.91
N LEU A 31 5.12 6.75 -12.52
CA LEU A 31 4.90 5.36 -12.91
C LEU A 31 4.27 5.28 -14.31
N ASN A 32 4.47 4.17 -15.01
CA ASN A 32 3.69 3.90 -16.22
C ASN A 32 2.24 3.52 -15.88
N ASP A 33 1.35 3.50 -16.87
CA ASP A 33 -0.09 3.24 -16.65
C ASP A 33 -0.37 1.89 -15.96
N GLU A 34 0.41 0.85 -16.29
CA GLU A 34 0.26 -0.47 -15.68
C GLU A 34 0.66 -0.45 -14.20
N GLN A 35 1.81 0.13 -13.89
CA GLN A 35 2.32 0.29 -12.53
C GLN A 35 1.40 1.17 -11.69
N ALA A 36 0.96 2.30 -12.23
CA ALA A 36 0.00 3.18 -11.56
C ALA A 36 -1.31 2.43 -11.24
N GLY A 37 -1.83 1.66 -12.21
CA GLY A 37 -3.01 0.82 -12.01
C GLY A 37 -2.81 -0.25 -10.94
N GLN A 38 -1.67 -0.93 -10.91
CA GLN A 38 -1.34 -1.94 -9.90
C GLN A 38 -1.20 -1.32 -8.49
N LEU A 39 -0.55 -0.15 -8.38
CA LEU A 39 -0.38 0.56 -7.11
C LEU A 39 -1.72 1.06 -6.55
N LEU A 40 -2.59 1.59 -7.42
CA LEU A 40 -3.95 1.99 -7.06
C LEU A 40 -4.79 0.80 -6.60
N LYS A 41 -4.73 -0.33 -7.31
CA LYS A 41 -5.41 -1.57 -6.91
C LYS A 41 -4.93 -2.02 -5.53
N TRP A 42 -3.62 -2.00 -5.28
CA TRP A 42 -3.07 -2.31 -3.95
C TRP A 42 -3.61 -1.37 -2.88
N GLY A 43 -3.57 -0.05 -3.10
CA GLY A 43 -4.06 0.94 -2.13
C GLY A 43 -5.54 0.75 -1.79
N VAL A 44 -6.38 0.53 -2.80
CA VAL A 44 -7.81 0.23 -2.61
C VAL A 44 -8.00 -1.10 -1.87
N ALA A 45 -7.23 -2.13 -2.18
CA ALA A 45 -7.28 -3.41 -1.48
C ALA A 45 -6.88 -3.28 0.00
N GLN A 46 -5.89 -2.45 0.34
CA GLN A 46 -5.55 -2.16 1.73
C GLN A 46 -6.68 -1.44 2.44
N MET A 47 -7.27 -0.42 1.81
CA MET A 47 -8.44 0.27 2.39
C MET A 47 -9.59 -0.70 2.64
N LYS A 48 -9.90 -1.61 1.70
CA LYS A 48 -10.92 -2.65 1.90
C LYS A 48 -10.65 -3.51 3.15
N ARG A 49 -9.39 -3.81 3.46
CA ARG A 49 -9.01 -4.59 4.65
C ARG A 49 -9.14 -3.80 5.95
N LEU A 50 -8.90 -2.49 5.92
CA LEU A 50 -8.90 -1.61 7.09
C LEU A 50 -10.31 -1.15 7.50
N LEU A 51 -11.16 -0.85 6.52
CA LEU A 51 -12.49 -0.24 6.72
C LEU A 51 -13.45 -0.99 7.66
N PRO A 52 -13.42 -2.34 7.79
CA PRO A 52 -14.17 -3.04 8.83
C PRO A 52 -13.92 -2.52 10.26
N GLN A 53 -12.72 -1.98 10.54
CA GLN A 53 -12.37 -1.45 11.86
C GLN A 53 -13.09 -0.10 12.15
N GLY A 54 -13.43 0.66 11.10
CA GLY A 54 -14.11 1.95 11.22
C GLY A 54 -15.63 1.88 11.33
N VAL A 55 -16.25 0.71 11.12
CA VAL A 55 -17.73 0.58 11.04
C VAL A 55 -18.45 0.98 12.33
N ASN A 56 -17.81 0.73 13.47
CA ASN A 56 -18.39 0.94 14.80
C ASN A 56 -18.05 2.32 15.41
N LEU A 57 -17.26 3.14 14.71
CA LEU A 57 -16.93 4.49 15.14
C LEU A 57 -18.13 5.42 14.94
N SER A 58 -18.22 6.51 15.71
CA SER A 58 -19.16 7.60 15.43
C SER A 58 -18.83 8.29 14.11
N GLU A 59 -19.71 9.14 13.58
CA GLU A 59 -19.45 9.84 12.30
C GLU A 59 -18.20 10.72 12.39
N ASP A 60 -18.04 11.49 13.46
CA ASP A 60 -16.87 12.36 13.69
C ASP A 60 -15.56 11.55 13.82
N GLU A 61 -15.62 10.40 14.50
CA GLU A 61 -14.45 9.52 14.65
C GLU A 61 -14.10 8.81 13.34
N VAL A 62 -15.11 8.46 12.53
CA VAL A 62 -14.91 7.81 11.23
C VAL A 62 -14.12 8.70 10.29
N GLU A 63 -14.44 10.00 10.20
CA GLU A 63 -13.77 10.91 9.27
C GLU A 63 -12.28 11.03 9.61
N ALA A 64 -11.96 11.34 10.87
CA ALA A 64 -10.57 11.44 11.32
C ALA A 64 -9.82 10.11 11.22
N TRP A 65 -10.50 8.99 11.49
CA TRP A 65 -9.90 7.66 11.34
C TRP A 65 -9.63 7.34 9.87
N LEU A 66 -10.57 7.65 8.96
CA LEU A 66 -10.45 7.39 7.53
C LEU A 66 -9.31 8.19 6.92
N ASP A 67 -9.22 9.48 7.23
CA ASP A 67 -8.13 10.35 6.77
C ASP A 67 -6.76 9.82 7.20
N LYS A 68 -6.65 9.34 8.44
CA LYS A 68 -5.42 8.69 8.94
C LYS A 68 -5.07 7.43 8.15
N GLN A 69 -6.06 6.58 7.83
CA GLN A 69 -5.81 5.36 7.04
C GLN A 69 -5.41 5.67 5.61
N VAL A 70 -6.12 6.59 4.95
CA VAL A 70 -5.80 7.03 3.58
C VAL A 70 -4.41 7.65 3.52
N THR A 71 -4.07 8.50 4.49
CA THR A 71 -2.72 9.09 4.61
C THR A 71 -1.65 8.01 4.77
N ALA A 72 -1.88 7.01 5.63
CA ALA A 72 -0.91 5.93 5.83
C ALA A 72 -0.71 5.10 4.55
N VAL A 73 -1.79 4.74 3.86
CA VAL A 73 -1.73 4.04 2.56
C VAL A 73 -1.04 4.91 1.51
N GLY A 74 -1.37 6.19 1.42
CA GLY A 74 -0.77 7.14 0.48
C GLY A 74 0.73 7.32 0.69
N ASN A 75 1.19 7.38 1.95
CA ASN A 75 2.62 7.43 2.27
C ASN A 75 3.35 6.17 1.78
N MET A 76 2.74 5.00 1.93
CA MET A 76 3.31 3.75 1.41
C MET A 76 3.33 3.71 -0.12
N MET A 77 2.26 4.19 -0.78
CA MET A 77 2.24 4.32 -2.24
C MET A 77 3.35 5.25 -2.74
N THR A 78 3.54 6.37 -2.04
CA THR A 78 4.62 7.33 -2.34
C THR A 78 5.99 6.70 -2.19
N GLU A 79 6.24 5.96 -1.10
CA GLU A 79 7.51 5.27 -0.88
C GLU A 79 7.78 4.22 -1.97
N VAL A 80 6.76 3.45 -2.40
CA VAL A 80 6.91 2.50 -3.53
C VAL A 80 7.28 3.24 -4.80
N LYS A 81 6.54 4.29 -5.15
CA LYS A 81 6.79 5.13 -6.32
C LYS A 81 8.21 5.71 -6.31
N GLU A 82 8.68 6.23 -5.18
CA GLU A 82 10.01 6.81 -5.04
C GLU A 82 11.13 5.77 -5.09
N LEU A 83 10.91 4.59 -4.50
CA LEU A 83 11.91 3.52 -4.51
C LEU A 83 12.06 2.89 -5.90
N THR A 84 10.98 2.76 -6.68
CA THR A 84 11.01 2.12 -8.00
C THR A 84 12.16 2.57 -8.92
N PRO A 85 12.37 3.87 -9.19
CA PRO A 85 13.47 4.33 -10.06
C PRO A 85 14.84 4.43 -9.37
N GLU A 86 14.89 4.34 -8.04
CA GLU A 86 16.11 4.51 -7.24
C GLU A 86 16.72 3.18 -6.80
N LEU A 87 15.93 2.10 -6.78
CA LEU A 87 16.28 0.87 -6.08
C LEU A 87 17.64 0.29 -6.47
N ALA A 88 17.93 0.23 -7.77
CA ALA A 88 19.18 -0.29 -8.31
C ALA A 88 20.40 0.59 -8.01
N LYS A 89 20.18 1.85 -7.61
CA LYS A 89 21.22 2.85 -7.30
C LYS A 89 21.53 2.92 -5.80
N LEU A 90 20.65 2.36 -4.95
CA LEU A 90 20.85 2.36 -3.51
C LEU A 90 21.95 1.37 -3.11
N ASP A 91 22.81 1.80 -2.18
CA ASP A 91 23.67 0.88 -1.46
C ASP A 91 22.84 -0.05 -0.54
N ALA A 92 23.44 -1.15 -0.12
CA ALA A 92 22.75 -2.17 0.67
C ALA A 92 22.21 -1.66 2.02
N ALA A 93 22.88 -0.69 2.66
CA ALA A 93 22.44 -0.15 3.94
C ALA A 93 21.25 0.80 3.75
N SER A 94 21.30 1.66 2.74
CA SER A 94 20.20 2.54 2.35
C SER A 94 18.97 1.76 1.93
N LEU A 95 19.14 0.73 1.08
CA LEU A 95 18.05 -0.16 0.69
C LEU A 95 17.42 -0.83 1.91
N LYS A 96 18.24 -1.41 2.80
CA LYS A 96 17.76 -2.06 4.01
C LYS A 96 16.93 -1.11 4.88
N ASN A 97 17.40 0.12 5.08
CA ASN A 97 16.68 1.10 5.89
C ASN A 97 15.34 1.49 5.28
N ARG A 98 15.29 1.75 3.98
CA ARG A 98 14.07 2.10 3.25
C ARG A 98 13.05 0.96 3.26
N VAL A 99 13.51 -0.26 2.93
CA VAL A 99 12.68 -1.47 2.96
C VAL A 99 12.13 -1.74 4.36
N ASN A 100 12.97 -1.63 5.40
CA ASN A 100 12.50 -1.80 6.78
C ASN A 100 11.45 -0.75 7.15
N GLY A 101 11.64 0.52 6.78
CA GLY A 101 10.65 1.57 7.02
C GLY A 101 9.31 1.26 6.33
N LEU A 102 9.35 0.78 5.08
CA LEU A 102 8.16 0.37 4.36
C LEU A 102 7.44 -0.81 5.03
N LEU A 103 8.20 -1.81 5.51
CA LEU A 103 7.66 -2.98 6.21
C LEU A 103 7.10 -2.60 7.59
N ASP A 104 7.75 -1.72 8.34
CA ASP A 104 7.27 -1.21 9.64
C ASP A 104 5.97 -0.42 9.48
N ASN A 105 5.86 0.37 8.40
CA ASN A 105 4.61 1.05 8.04
C ASN A 105 3.51 0.04 7.69
N LEU A 106 3.83 -1.01 6.91
CA LEU A 106 2.88 -2.07 6.59
C LEU A 106 2.40 -2.78 7.86
N GLN A 107 3.31 -3.16 8.76
CA GLN A 107 2.96 -3.81 10.02
C GLN A 107 2.13 -2.90 10.92
N THR A 108 2.42 -1.60 10.96
CA THR A 108 1.62 -0.63 11.73
C THR A 108 0.22 -0.51 11.15
N LEU A 109 0.09 -0.54 9.82
CA LEU A 109 -1.18 -0.45 9.11
C LEU A 109 -2.04 -1.71 9.30
N THR A 110 -1.47 -2.90 9.09
CA THR A 110 -2.22 -4.16 9.05
C THR A 110 -2.22 -4.91 10.38
N GLY A 111 -1.29 -4.62 11.27
CA GLY A 111 -1.02 -5.42 12.47
C GLY A 111 -0.33 -6.76 12.16
N GLU A 112 -0.04 -7.05 10.90
CA GLU A 112 0.57 -8.32 10.48
C GLU A 112 2.08 -8.30 10.69
N ALA A 113 2.62 -9.41 11.21
CA ALA A 113 4.07 -9.54 11.35
C ALA A 113 4.74 -9.66 9.97
N VAL A 114 5.66 -8.74 9.69
CA VAL A 114 6.42 -8.67 8.43
C VAL A 114 7.86 -9.21 8.55
N LYS A 115 8.25 -9.68 9.74
CA LYS A 115 9.62 -10.11 10.05
C LYS A 115 10.14 -11.16 9.06
N GLY A 116 11.33 -10.94 8.52
CA GLY A 116 12.04 -11.87 7.66
C GLY A 116 11.83 -11.65 6.15
N ARG A 117 10.90 -10.78 5.74
CA ARG A 117 10.73 -10.41 4.32
C ARG A 117 11.93 -9.63 3.79
N GLU A 118 12.56 -8.81 4.64
CA GLU A 118 13.74 -8.01 4.32
C GLU A 118 14.98 -8.86 4.04
N GLN A 119 15.12 -10.02 4.70
CA GLN A 119 16.29 -10.89 4.54
C GLN A 119 16.31 -11.60 3.19
N ASN A 120 15.14 -11.89 2.64
CA ASN A 120 15.03 -12.49 1.31
C ASN A 120 15.49 -11.50 0.24
N TRP A 121 15.16 -10.22 0.41
CA TRP A 121 15.53 -9.14 -0.49
C TRP A 121 17.02 -8.85 -0.54
N LEU A 122 17.70 -8.84 0.62
CA LEU A 122 19.15 -8.64 0.68
C LEU A 122 19.96 -9.76 0.02
N ARG A 123 19.33 -10.91 -0.27
CA ARG A 123 19.94 -12.03 -1.01
C ARG A 123 19.71 -11.96 -2.52
N MET A 124 18.82 -11.07 -2.99
CA MET A 124 18.52 -10.89 -4.40
C MET A 124 19.53 -9.94 -5.05
N GLU A 125 19.77 -10.07 -6.35
CA GLU A 125 20.64 -9.15 -7.10
C GLU A 125 19.89 -7.87 -7.49
N TRP A 126 19.39 -7.11 -6.50
CA TRP A 126 18.52 -5.93 -6.73
C TRP A 126 19.17 -4.86 -7.62
N THR A 127 20.50 -4.79 -7.63
CA THR A 127 21.28 -3.89 -8.49
C THR A 127 21.11 -4.16 -9.98
N LYS A 128 20.58 -5.33 -10.37
CA LYS A 128 20.29 -5.70 -11.76
C LYS A 128 18.85 -5.45 -12.18
N TRP A 129 17.97 -5.07 -11.24
CA TRP A 129 16.57 -4.84 -11.54
C TRP A 129 16.40 -3.54 -12.32
N ASP A 130 15.57 -3.58 -13.35
CA ASP A 130 15.02 -2.38 -13.94
C ASP A 130 13.88 -1.83 -13.09
N ALA A 131 13.30 -0.70 -13.48
CA ALA A 131 12.20 -0.09 -12.75
C ALA A 131 10.96 -0.99 -12.69
N THR A 132 10.71 -1.81 -13.71
CA THR A 132 9.57 -2.72 -13.76
C THR A 132 9.72 -3.82 -12.73
N GLU A 133 10.87 -4.48 -12.71
CA GLU A 133 11.15 -5.55 -11.75
C GLU A 133 11.25 -5.01 -10.32
N ALA A 134 11.87 -3.84 -10.12
CA ALA A 134 11.90 -3.17 -8.82
C ALA A 134 10.48 -2.91 -8.29
N PHE A 135 9.60 -2.34 -9.12
CA PHE A 135 8.20 -2.11 -8.76
C PHE A 135 7.47 -3.43 -8.43
N ARG A 136 7.62 -4.45 -9.27
CA ARG A 136 7.01 -5.78 -9.06
C ARG A 136 7.41 -6.35 -7.70
N GLN A 137 8.70 -6.35 -7.40
CA GLN A 137 9.22 -6.90 -6.15
C GLN A 137 8.69 -6.10 -4.97
N LEU A 138 8.65 -4.76 -5.05
CA LEU A 138 8.12 -3.90 -3.98
C LEU A 138 6.66 -4.27 -3.66
N LEU A 139 5.80 -4.46 -4.67
CA LEU A 139 4.41 -4.88 -4.46
C LEU A 139 4.28 -6.28 -3.88
N LEU A 140 5.07 -7.25 -4.36
CA LEU A 140 5.10 -8.61 -3.80
C LEU A 140 5.48 -8.60 -2.31
N MET A 141 6.44 -7.75 -1.94
CA MET A 141 6.87 -7.57 -0.55
C MET A 141 5.75 -7.02 0.33
N LEU A 142 4.92 -6.12 -0.22
CA LEU A 142 3.70 -5.62 0.42
C LEU A 142 2.56 -6.66 0.46
N GLY A 143 2.81 -7.89 0.01
CA GLY A 143 1.83 -8.98 -0.01
C GLY A 143 0.74 -8.79 -1.06
N PHE A 144 1.01 -8.00 -2.09
CA PHE A 144 0.11 -7.88 -3.24
C PHE A 144 0.42 -9.00 -4.23
N ASP A 145 -0.56 -9.85 -4.46
CA ASP A 145 -0.47 -10.88 -5.50
C ASP A 145 -0.86 -10.25 -6.83
N LEU A 146 0.13 -10.03 -7.69
CA LEU A 146 -0.04 -9.43 -9.01
C LEU A 146 -0.78 -10.35 -10.00
N ASP A 147 -0.84 -11.65 -9.69
CA ASP A 147 -1.47 -12.67 -10.53
C ASP A 147 -2.94 -12.92 -10.13
N ASN A 148 -3.43 -12.26 -9.06
CA ASN A 148 -4.81 -12.34 -8.61
C ASN A 148 -5.61 -11.13 -9.11
N GLU A 149 -6.27 -11.28 -10.26
CA GLU A 149 -7.08 -10.20 -10.86
C GLU A 149 -8.37 -9.88 -10.08
N ASP A 150 -8.72 -10.66 -9.04
CA ASP A 150 -10.04 -10.65 -8.38
C ASP A 150 -10.10 -10.09 -6.93
N ALA A 151 -9.05 -9.42 -6.42
CA ALA A 151 -9.02 -8.89 -5.03
C ALA A 151 -9.67 -7.50 -4.81
#